data_AF-A0A0K1E9A6-F1
#
_entry.id   AF-A0A0K1E9A6-F1
#
_cell.length_a   1.000
_cell.length_b   1.000
_cell.length_c   1.000
_cell.angle_alpha   90.00
_cell.angle_beta   90.00
_cell.angle_gamma   90.00
#
_symmetry.space_group_name_H-M   'P 1'
#
loop_
_entity.id
_entity.type
_entity.pdbx_description
1 polymer ?
#
loop_
_entity_poly.entity_id
_entity_poly.type
_entity_poly.pdbx_seq_one_letter_code
_entity_poly.pdbx_strand_id
1 'polypeptide(L)'
;MFTAWLSAFLFTQCVEMPIYARCARTGWGPAFGASALTHPIVWFVMPELLPGNYWVMVAVAEAFAVVAEAVYLRFGFRLERALLWSLLANGASFSIGLLSRHAFGWP
;
A
#
# COMPACT_ATOMS: atom_id res chain seq x y z
N MET A 1 -15.81 6.42 -8.05
CA MET A 1 -14.39 6.61 -7.70
C MET A 1 -14.14 6.42 -6.20
N PHE A 2 -14.75 7.22 -5.32
CA PHE A 2 -14.50 7.12 -3.87
C PHE A 2 -14.87 5.76 -3.27
N THR A 3 -16.01 5.18 -3.64
CA THR A 3 -16.44 3.84 -3.15
C THR A 3 -15.49 2.72 -3.59
N ALA A 4 -15.00 2.77 -4.83
CA ALA A 4 -14.01 1.82 -5.35
C ALA A 4 -12.66 1.97 -4.63
N TRP A 5 -12.21 3.22 -4.41
CA TRP A 5 -11.03 3.50 -3.61
C TRP A 5 -11.17 2.96 -2.18
N LEU A 6 -12.30 3.24 -1.52
CA LEU A 6 -12.52 2.80 -0.15
C LEU A 6 -12.53 1.28 -0.06
N SER A 7 -13.16 0.60 -1.01
CA SER A 7 -13.15 -0.86 -1.09
C SER A 7 -11.73 -1.41 -1.26
N ALA A 8 -10.94 -0.87 -2.19
CA ALA A 8 -9.56 -1.28 -2.40
C ALA A 8 -8.69 -0.96 -1.18
N PHE A 9 -8.89 0.21 -0.56
CA PHE A 9 -8.21 0.61 0.66
C PHE A 9 -8.48 -0.37 1.80
N LEU A 10 -9.74 -0.74 2.03
CA LEU A 10 -10.11 -1.72 3.06
C LEU A 10 -9.46 -3.08 2.79
N PHE A 11 -9.41 -3.51 1.54
CA PHE A 11 -8.69 -4.73 1.17
C PHE A 11 -7.19 -4.64 1.47
N THR A 12 -6.55 -3.53 1.09
CA THR A 12 -5.15 -3.25 1.40
C THR A 12 -4.91 -3.28 2.91
N GLN A 13 -5.78 -2.66 3.71
CA GLN A 13 -5.70 -2.70 5.17
C GLN A 13 -5.82 -4.14 5.72
N CYS A 14 -6.69 -4.98 5.16
CA CYS A 14 -6.81 -6.38 5.55
C CYS A 14 -5.52 -7.18 5.33
N VAL A 15 -4.71 -6.81 4.34
CA VAL A 15 -3.44 -7.50 4.02
C VAL A 15 -2.26 -6.89 4.76
N GLU A 16 -2.09 -5.57 4.69
CA GLU A 16 -0.88 -4.89 5.17
C GLU A 16 -0.88 -4.66 6.68
N MET A 17 -2.03 -4.34 7.29
CA MET A 17 -2.07 -4.06 8.72
C MET A 17 -1.58 -5.25 9.55
N PRO A 18 -1.98 -6.51 9.28
CA PRO A 18 -1.44 -7.66 10.02
C PRO A 18 0.08 -7.81 9.84
N ILE A 19 0.62 -7.56 8.64
CA ILE A 19 2.05 -7.65 8.37
C ILE A 19 2.80 -6.62 9.22
N TYR A 20 2.38 -5.36 9.19
CA TYR A 20 3.02 -4.33 9.98
C TYR A 20 2.81 -4.52 11.49
N ALA A 21 1.56 -4.71 11.93
CA ALA A 21 1.22 -4.76 13.35
C ALA A 21 1.75 -6.01 14.05
N ARG A 22 1.78 -7.17 13.36
CA ARG A 22 2.15 -8.46 13.98
C ARG A 22 3.54 -8.94 13.59
N CYS A 23 3.89 -8.91 12.31
CA CYS A 23 5.18 -9.39 11.84
C CYS A 23 6.28 -8.35 12.11
N ALA A 24 6.05 -7.09 11.72
CA ALA A 24 6.98 -5.99 11.96
C ALA A 24 6.85 -5.38 13.38
N ARG A 25 5.78 -5.72 14.11
CA ARG A 25 5.50 -5.32 15.51
C ARG A 25 5.42 -3.80 15.72
N THR A 26 4.90 -3.07 14.73
CA THR A 26 4.74 -1.60 14.81
C THR A 26 3.52 -1.17 15.63
N GLY A 27 2.59 -2.09 15.90
CA GLY A 27 1.27 -1.79 16.45
C GLY A 27 0.26 -1.37 15.38
N TRP A 28 -1.03 -1.42 15.73
CA TRP A 28 -2.12 -1.24 14.76
C TRP A 28 -2.28 0.18 14.24
N GLY A 29 -2.04 1.20 15.08
CA GLY A 29 -2.14 2.61 14.66
C GLY A 29 -1.13 2.97 13.57
N PRO A 30 0.17 2.69 13.76
CA PRO A 30 1.19 2.91 12.73
C PRO A 30 0.97 2.02 11.50
N ALA A 31 0.54 0.78 11.69
CA ALA A 31 0.20 -0.13 10.59
C ALA A 31 -0.90 0.44 9.69
N PHE A 32 -1.96 1.00 10.28
CA PHE A 32 -3.03 1.67 9.54
C PHE A 32 -2.51 2.95 8.85
N GLY A 33 -1.73 3.74 9.60
CA GLY A 33 -1.22 5.03 9.14
C GLY A 33 -0.35 4.94 7.89
N ALA A 34 0.39 3.85 7.71
CA ALA A 34 1.24 3.63 6.53
C ALA A 34 0.44 3.75 5.23
N SER A 35 -0.51 2.84 4.98
CA SER A 35 -1.31 2.89 3.76
C SER A 35 -2.43 3.95 3.79
N ALA A 36 -2.87 4.42 4.96
CA ALA A 36 -3.80 5.55 5.04
C ALA A 36 -3.20 6.86 4.48
N LEU A 37 -1.88 7.04 4.58
CA LEU A 37 -1.17 8.20 4.03
C LEU A 37 -0.88 8.06 2.53
N THR A 38 -0.55 6.86 2.05
CA THR A 38 -0.09 6.64 0.67
C THR A 38 -1.23 6.29 -0.29
N HIS A 39 -2.21 5.48 0.13
CA HIS A 39 -3.25 4.96 -0.76
C HIS A 39 -4.12 6.04 -1.42
N PRO A 40 -4.51 7.15 -0.75
CA PRO A 40 -5.18 8.26 -1.44
C PRO A 40 -4.33 8.86 -2.56
N ILE A 41 -3.02 9.00 -2.35
CA ILE A 41 -2.10 9.57 -3.35
C ILE A 41 -1.97 8.61 -4.53
N VAL A 42 -1.75 7.32 -4.26
CA VAL A 42 -1.70 6.26 -5.29
C VAL A 42 -2.96 6.26 -6.14
N TRP A 43 -4.14 6.42 -5.54
CA TRP A 43 -5.40 6.31 -6.26
C TRP A 43 -5.83 7.58 -6.99
N PHE A 44 -5.68 8.74 -6.35
CA PHE A 44 -6.23 10.00 -6.87
C PHE A 44 -5.18 10.88 -7.56
N VAL A 45 -3.89 10.75 -7.22
CA VAL A 45 -2.83 11.62 -7.75
C VAL A 45 -2.02 10.94 -8.85
N MET A 46 -1.61 9.69 -8.66
CA MET A 46 -0.72 9.00 -9.63
C MET A 46 -1.31 8.87 -11.05
N PRO A 47 -2.61 8.56 -11.24
CA PRO A 47 -3.18 8.48 -12.59
C PRO A 47 -3.18 9.82 -13.33
N GLU A 48 -3.30 10.94 -12.60
CA GLU A 48 -3.26 12.29 -13.16
C GLU A 48 -1.82 12.75 -13.41
N LEU A 49 -0.88 12.35 -12.54
CA LEU A 49 0.53 12.70 -12.64
C LEU A 49 1.26 11.94 -13.76
N LEU A 50 0.89 10.68 -13.98
CA LEU A 50 1.50 9.79 -14.98
C LEU A 50 0.45 9.24 -15.94
N PRO A 51 -0.19 10.10 -16.75
CA PRO A 51 -1.14 9.66 -17.75
C PRO A 51 -0.42 8.87 -18.85
N GLY A 52 -1.01 7.77 -19.31
CA GLY A 52 -0.47 6.97 -20.42
C GLY A 52 -0.36 5.49 -20.08
N ASN A 53 0.88 4.97 -20.05
CA ASN A 53 1.09 3.55 -19.85
C ASN A 53 0.75 3.14 -18.41
N TYR A 54 -0.35 2.38 -18.27
CA TYR A 54 -0.85 1.88 -17.00
C TYR A 54 0.22 1.17 -16.17
N TRP A 55 1.03 0.30 -16.78
CA TRP A 55 2.05 -0.47 -16.04
C TRP A 55 3.20 0.39 -15.54
N VAL A 56 3.57 1.44 -16.29
CA VAL A 56 4.57 2.42 -15.83
C VAL A 56 4.00 3.21 -14.66
N MET A 57 2.74 3.67 -14.75
CA MET A 57 2.06 4.35 -13.66
C MET A 57 2.00 3.47 -12.40
N VAL A 58 1.61 2.20 -12.54
CA VAL A 58 1.56 1.24 -11.42
C VAL A 58 2.95 1.07 -10.81
N ALA A 59 3.98 0.81 -11.62
CA ALA A 59 5.34 0.62 -11.10
C ALA A 59 5.85 1.84 -10.31
N VAL A 60 5.57 3.06 -10.78
CA VAL A 60 5.95 4.28 -10.06
C VAL A 60 5.10 4.48 -8.80
N ALA A 61 3.79 4.21 -8.86
CA ALA A 61 2.90 4.33 -7.71
C ALA A 61 3.28 3.35 -6.58
N GLU A 62 3.58 2.10 -6.93
CA GLU A 62 4.06 1.07 -5.99
C GLU A 62 5.42 1.45 -5.39
N ALA A 63 6.37 1.92 -6.22
CA ALA A 63 7.66 2.39 -5.75
C ALA A 63 7.52 3.58 -4.78
N PHE A 64 6.61 4.51 -5.07
CA PHE A 64 6.27 5.61 -4.18
C PHE A 64 5.71 5.09 -2.85
N ALA A 65 4.71 4.22 -2.87
CA ALA A 65 4.10 3.68 -1.66
C ALA A 65 5.13 2.98 -0.77
N VAL A 66 5.95 2.10 -1.37
CA VAL A 66 7.02 1.40 -0.65
C VAL A 66 7.99 2.36 0.03
N VAL A 67 8.47 3.38 -0.68
CA VAL A 67 9.42 4.35 -0.13
C VAL A 67 8.78 5.26 0.92
N ALA A 68 7.58 5.79 0.65
CA ALA A 68 6.89 6.70 1.55
C ALA A 68 6.51 6.00 2.88
N GLU A 69 5.99 4.78 2.81
CA GLU A 69 5.67 3.98 3.99
C GLU A 69 6.93 3.61 4.78
N ALA A 70 8.01 3.24 4.09
CA ALA A 70 9.28 2.95 4.73
C ALA A 70 9.83 4.18 5.49
N VAL A 71 9.73 5.37 4.90
CA VAL A 71 10.10 6.64 5.54
C VAL A 71 9.22 6.90 6.77
N TYR A 72 7.89 6.80 6.62
CA TYR A 72 6.94 6.97 7.70
C TYR A 72 7.23 6.02 8.88
N LEU A 73 7.42 4.72 8.61
CA LEU A 73 7.68 3.72 9.63
C LEU A 73 9.07 3.88 10.28
N ARG A 74 10.10 4.21 9.48
CA ARG A 74 11.47 4.39 9.98
C ARG A 74 11.59 5.61 10.86
N PHE A 75 11.07 6.76 10.44
CA PHE A 75 11.31 8.02 11.13
C PHE A 75 10.20 8.35 12.14
N GLY A 76 8.97 7.93 11.90
CA GLY A 76 7.86 8.10 12.84
C GLY A 76 7.87 7.09 13.99
N PHE A 77 8.26 5.83 13.70
CA PHE A 77 8.10 4.71 14.65
C PHE A 77 9.37 3.91 14.90
N ARG A 78 10.51 4.36 14.34
CA ARG A 78 11.82 3.72 14.53
C ARG A 78 11.85 2.25 14.11
N LEU A 79 11.00 1.84 13.17
CA LEU A 79 10.99 0.47 12.68
C LEU A 79 12.34 0.12 12.04
N GLU A 80 12.92 -0.99 12.48
CA GLU A 80 14.10 -1.56 11.82
C GLU A 80 13.71 -2.26 10.53
N ARG A 81 14.59 -2.16 9.51
CA ARG A 81 14.35 -2.75 8.18
C ARG A 81 13.00 -2.29 7.58
N ALA A 82 12.61 -1.04 7.84
CA ALA A 82 11.32 -0.49 7.38
C ALA A 82 11.11 -0.64 5.88
N LEU A 83 12.16 -0.48 5.06
CA LEU A 83 12.08 -0.71 3.61
C LEU A 83 11.73 -2.15 3.24
N LEU A 84 12.33 -3.13 3.93
CA LEU A 84 12.02 -4.55 3.70
C LEU A 84 10.57 -4.85 4.07
N TRP A 85 10.11 -4.40 5.24
CA TRP A 85 8.74 -4.61 5.67
C TRP A 85 7.74 -3.93 4.74
N SER A 86 8.06 -2.72 4.29
CA SER A 86 7.23 -1.97 3.33
C SER A 86 7.12 -2.69 1.99
N LEU A 87 8.25 -3.18 1.45
CA LEU A 87 8.29 -3.97 0.23
C LEU A 87 7.47 -5.26 0.36
N LEU A 88 7.58 -5.97 1.49
CA LEU A 88 6.83 -7.20 1.74
C LEU A 88 5.33 -6.94 1.84
N ALA A 89 4.91 -5.87 2.53
CA ALA A 89 3.51 -5.51 2.70
C ALA A 89 2.87 -5.11 1.36
N ASN A 90 3.48 -4.17 0.64
CA ASN A 90 3.00 -3.70 -0.68
C ASN A 90 3.05 -4.85 -1.71
N GLY A 91 4.14 -5.62 -1.73
CA GLY A 91 4.24 -6.79 -2.62
C GLY A 91 3.16 -7.83 -2.36
N ALA A 92 2.80 -8.06 -1.09
CA ALA A 92 1.71 -8.96 -0.72
C ALA A 92 0.33 -8.38 -1.12
N SER A 93 0.04 -7.12 -0.78
CA SER A 93 -1.25 -6.49 -1.10
C SER A 93 -1.48 -6.36 -2.60
N PHE A 94 -0.46 -5.96 -3.35
CA PHE A 94 -0.49 -5.91 -4.81
C PHE A 94 -0.74 -7.30 -5.43
N SER A 95 0.03 -8.31 -5.02
CA SER A 95 -0.08 -9.66 -5.59
C SER A 95 -1.42 -10.31 -5.27
N ILE A 96 -1.87 -10.23 -4.02
CA ILE A 96 -3.18 -10.77 -3.60
C ILE A 96 -4.31 -9.97 -4.25
N GLY A 97 -4.15 -8.65 -4.41
CA GLY A 97 -5.09 -7.79 -5.13
C GLY A 97 -5.27 -8.21 -6.58
N LEU A 98 -4.17 -8.41 -7.32
CA LEU A 98 -4.21 -8.89 -8.71
C LEU A 98 -4.89 -10.26 -8.82
N LEU A 99 -4.55 -11.20 -7.93
CA LEU A 99 -5.16 -12.52 -7.90
C LEU A 99 -6.66 -12.45 -7.60
N SER A 100 -7.05 -11.63 -6.63
CA SER A 100 -8.45 -11.44 -6.24
C SER A 100 -9.24 -10.81 -7.39
N ARG A 101 -8.68 -9.80 -8.06
CA ARG A 101 -9.28 -9.18 -9.25
C ARG A 101 -9.45 -10.16 -10.40
N HIS A 102 -8.48 -11.05 -10.61
CA HIS A 102 -8.57 -12.09 -11.63
C HIS A 102 -9.64 -13.14 -11.31
N ALA A 103 -9.74 -13.56 -10.04
CA ALA A 103 -10.66 -14.63 -9.62
C ALA A 103 -12.11 -14.15 -9.39
N PHE A 104 -12.29 -12.94 -8.86
CA PHE A 104 -13.58 -12.45 -8.37
C PHE A 104 -14.00 -11.11 -9.00
N GLY A 105 -13.15 -10.48 -9.82
CA GLY A 105 -13.40 -9.12 -10.31
C GLY A 105 -13.34 -8.05 -9.22
N TRP A 106 -12.80 -8.38 -8.06
CA TRP A 106 -12.73 -7.53 -6.87
C TRP A 106 -11.48 -7.89 -6.05
N PRO A 107 -10.76 -6.92 -5.45
CA PRO A 107 -10.91 -5.47 -5.62
C PRO A 107 -10.48 -4.95 -6.99
#